data_AF-A0AAD9UW16-F1
#
_entry.id   AF-A0AAD9UW16-F1
#
_cell.length_a   1.000
_cell.length_b   1.000
_cell.length_c   1.000
_cell.angle_alpha   90.00
_cell.angle_beta   90.00
_cell.angle_gamma   90.00
#
_symmetry.space_group_name_H-M   'P 1'
#
loop_
_entity.id
_entity.type
_entity.pdbx_description
1 polymer ?
#
loop_
_entity_poly.entity_id
_entity_poly.type
_entity_poly.pdbx_seq_one_letter_code
_entity_poly.pdbx_strand_id
1 'polypeptide(L)'
;MYKTLQENPDFDGFTFTRGMTNPVNKAVFVRVVEAIHHDYGGKEQCPWTSAQLKVSCDVYYKSLSNANQRKRKNTEVGHRTTCRRTGRMGAKLEHRINALEKTTWCSETKEVVLGRSSQWSTPAQMRAVMNVIQIGRKQSSLHAK
;
A
#
# COMPACT_ATOMS: atom_id res chain seq x y z
N MET A 1 6.52 11.65 15.83
CA MET A 1 6.98 13.05 15.78
C MET A 1 5.91 14.08 15.41
N TYR A 2 5.33 14.11 14.21
CA TYR A 2 4.37 15.19 13.89
C TYR A 2 3.19 15.28 14.88
N LYS A 3 2.62 14.13 15.27
CA LYS A 3 1.53 14.09 16.27
C LYS A 3 1.95 14.57 17.65
N THR A 4 3.18 14.25 18.08
CA THR A 4 3.69 14.69 19.39
C THR A 4 3.92 16.21 19.38
N LEU A 5 4.40 16.77 18.28
CA LEU A 5 4.45 18.23 18.12
C LEU A 5 3.06 18.87 18.12
N GLN A 6 2.04 18.20 17.61
CA GLN A 6 0.66 18.70 17.59
C GLN A 6 0.01 18.79 18.99
N GLU A 7 0.58 18.12 19.99
CA GLU A 7 0.16 18.27 21.39
C GLU A 7 0.71 19.57 22.01
N ASN A 8 1.73 20.17 21.41
CA ASN A 8 2.29 21.44 21.87
C ASN A 8 1.40 22.61 21.40
N PRO A 9 1.06 23.57 22.28
CA PRO A 9 0.22 24.71 21.92
C PRO A 9 0.86 25.64 20.89
N ASP A 10 2.20 25.65 20.80
CA ASP A 10 2.96 26.51 19.89
C ASP A 10 3.16 25.93 18.47
N PHE A 11 2.47 24.84 18.14
CA PHE A 11 2.61 24.14 16.87
C PHE A 11 1.29 24.09 16.09
N ASP A 12 1.16 24.98 15.12
CA ASP A 12 -0.05 25.10 14.27
C ASP A 12 -0.20 23.98 13.24
N GLY A 13 0.87 23.24 12.95
CA GLY A 13 0.88 22.16 11.96
C GLY A 13 0.67 22.64 10.51
N PHE A 14 0.39 21.69 9.62
CA PHE A 14 0.24 21.96 8.19
C PHE A 14 -1.07 22.68 7.85
N THR A 15 -0.96 23.64 6.94
CA THR A 15 -2.11 24.29 6.29
C THR A 15 -2.46 23.57 4.99
N PHE A 16 -3.71 23.09 4.87
CA PHE A 16 -4.16 22.30 3.71
C PHE A 16 -4.83 23.14 2.60
N THR A 17 -4.89 24.46 2.77
CA THR A 17 -5.39 25.39 1.74
C THR A 17 -4.33 25.71 0.68
N ARG A 18 -3.05 25.45 0.99
CA ARG A 18 -1.89 25.77 0.15
C ARG A 18 -1.01 24.53 -0.01
N GLY A 19 -0.17 24.48 -1.03
CA GLY A 19 0.72 23.34 -1.26
C GLY A 19 1.87 23.21 -0.25
N MET A 20 2.62 22.10 -0.32
CA MET A 20 3.80 21.86 0.53
C MET A 20 4.94 22.86 0.27
N THR A 21 4.97 23.48 -0.91
CA THR A 21 5.94 24.51 -1.27
C THR A 21 5.72 25.84 -0.56
N ASN A 22 4.58 26.01 0.13
CA ASN A 22 4.27 27.22 0.88
C ASN A 22 5.25 27.45 2.04
N PRO A 23 5.71 28.68 2.30
CA PRO A 23 6.62 28.97 3.41
C PRO A 23 6.13 28.49 4.77
N VAL A 24 4.82 28.54 5.05
CA VAL A 24 4.24 28.04 6.31
C VAL A 24 4.47 26.54 6.44
N ASN A 25 4.12 25.78 5.41
CA ASN A 25 4.29 24.32 5.41
C ASN A 25 5.77 23.92 5.38
N LYS A 26 6.65 24.71 4.76
CA LYS A 26 8.10 24.52 4.87
C LYS A 26 8.61 24.72 6.30
N ALA A 27 8.15 25.74 7.01
CA ALA A 27 8.53 25.98 8.41
C ALA A 27 8.08 24.82 9.32
N VAL A 28 6.87 24.30 9.10
CA VAL A 28 6.37 23.11 9.80
C VAL A 28 7.28 21.90 9.54
N PHE A 29 7.70 21.68 8.29
CA PHE A 29 8.65 20.62 7.97
C PHE A 29 9.99 20.78 8.69
N VAL A 30 10.54 21.99 8.71
CA VAL A 30 11.81 22.28 9.41
C VAL A 30 11.69 21.91 10.89
N ARG A 31 10.62 22.35 11.57
CA ARG A 31 10.37 22.01 12.97
C ARG A 31 10.24 20.51 13.22
N VAL A 32 9.56 19.79 12.32
CA VAL A 32 9.43 18.33 12.42
C VAL A 32 10.80 17.66 12.27
N VAL A 33 11.63 18.12 11.33
CA VAL A 33 12.99 17.58 11.12
C VAL A 33 13.90 17.89 12.31
N GLU A 34 13.83 19.09 12.87
CA GLU A 34 14.58 19.46 14.08
C GLU A 34 14.20 18.56 15.26
N ALA A 35 12.90 18.33 15.47
CA ALA A 35 12.43 17.43 16.52
C ALA A 35 12.88 15.97 16.29
N ILE A 36 12.88 15.51 15.03
CA ILE A 36 13.45 14.20 14.69
C ILE A 36 14.93 14.15 15.03
N HIS A 37 15.73 15.14 14.62
CA HIS A 37 17.15 15.15 14.94
C HIS A 37 17.39 15.18 16.45
N HIS A 38 16.58 15.93 17.20
CA HIS A 38 16.66 15.98 18.66
C HIS A 38 16.45 14.60 19.30
N ASP A 39 15.44 13.83 18.87
CA ASP A 39 15.18 12.47 19.36
C ASP A 39 16.35 11.51 19.12
N TYR A 40 17.12 11.73 18.05
CA TYR A 40 18.29 10.93 17.72
C TYR A 40 19.59 11.46 18.32
N GLY A 41 19.55 12.50 19.17
CA GLY A 41 20.77 13.07 19.78
C GLY A 41 21.55 14.03 18.84
N GLY A 42 20.94 14.45 17.75
CA GLY A 42 21.49 15.42 16.81
C GLY A 42 21.39 14.98 15.34
N LYS A 43 21.72 15.90 14.43
CA LYS A 43 21.68 15.64 12.99
C LYS A 43 22.64 14.52 12.56
N GLU A 44 23.83 14.48 13.15
CA GLU A 44 24.88 13.50 12.81
C GLU A 44 24.55 12.07 13.25
N GLN A 45 23.70 11.92 14.28
CA GLN A 45 23.26 10.63 14.81
C GLN A 45 21.94 10.14 14.18
N CYS A 46 21.30 10.98 13.37
CA CYS A 46 20.06 10.63 12.68
C CYS A 46 20.33 9.64 11.54
N PRO A 47 19.69 8.46 11.53
CA PRO A 47 19.91 7.45 10.48
C PRO A 47 19.28 7.82 9.14
N TRP A 48 18.46 8.88 9.09
CA TRP A 48 17.73 9.27 7.89
C TRP A 48 18.38 10.47 7.20
N THR A 49 18.55 10.33 5.89
CA THR A 49 19.03 11.41 5.04
C THR A 49 17.95 12.50 4.91
N SER A 50 18.37 13.74 4.65
CA SER A 50 17.44 14.85 4.40
C SER A 50 16.49 14.58 3.24
N ALA A 51 16.92 13.82 2.22
CA ALA A 51 16.08 13.39 1.11
C ALA A 51 14.97 12.44 1.57
N GLN A 52 15.28 11.45 2.41
CA GLN A 52 14.30 10.52 2.98
C GLN A 52 13.30 11.24 3.88
N LEU A 53 13.75 12.19 4.69
CA LEU A 53 12.89 13.01 5.55
C LEU A 53 11.93 13.86 4.71
N LYS A 54 12.42 14.46 3.62
CA LYS A 54 11.59 15.23 2.69
C LYS A 54 10.52 14.38 2.03
N VAL A 55 10.90 13.22 1.46
CA VAL A 55 9.94 12.30 0.82
C VAL A 55 8.90 11.82 1.83
N SER A 56 9.33 11.44 3.03
CA SER A 56 8.44 11.01 4.10
C SER A 56 7.47 12.12 4.51
N CYS A 57 7.94 13.36 4.61
CA CYS A 57 7.10 14.51 4.88
C CYS A 57 6.08 14.77 3.77
N ASP A 58 6.49 14.70 2.49
CA ASP A 58 5.59 14.90 1.34
C ASP A 58 4.47 13.85 1.33
N VAL A 59 4.81 12.58 1.59
CA VAL A 59 3.83 11.49 1.70
C VAL A 59 2.88 11.74 2.86
N TYR A 60 3.42 12.13 4.01
CA TYR A 60 2.62 12.39 5.20
C TYR A 60 1.68 13.59 5.02
N TYR A 61 2.17 14.69 4.45
CA TYR A 61 1.37 15.87 4.09
C TYR A 61 0.22 15.50 3.17
N LYS A 62 0.48 14.73 2.10
CA LYS A 62 -0.56 14.26 1.16
C LYS A 62 -1.60 13.41 1.87
N SER A 63 -1.19 12.53 2.78
CA SER A 63 -2.10 11.72 3.58
C SER A 63 -3.05 12.58 4.44
N LEU A 64 -2.49 13.57 5.15
CA LEU A 64 -3.26 14.51 5.97
C LEU A 64 -4.19 15.38 5.12
N SER A 65 -3.69 15.91 3.99
CA SER A 65 -4.49 16.69 3.04
C SER A 65 -5.68 15.89 2.51
N ASN A 66 -5.45 14.63 2.14
CA ASN A 66 -6.52 13.73 1.68
C ASN A 66 -7.53 13.42 2.80
N ALA A 67 -7.06 13.25 4.04
CA ALA A 67 -7.93 13.07 5.19
C ALA A 67 -8.80 14.31 5.44
N ASN A 68 -8.19 15.50 5.41
CA ASN A 68 -8.89 16.77 5.53
C ASN A 68 -9.92 16.97 4.40
N GLN A 69 -9.56 16.61 3.17
CA GLN A 69 -10.50 16.67 2.03
C GLN A 69 -11.70 15.75 2.23
N ARG A 70 -11.49 14.52 2.73
CA ARG A 70 -12.59 13.60 3.06
C ARG A 70 -13.48 14.15 4.18
N LYS A 71 -12.88 14.74 5.21
CA LYS A 71 -13.60 15.41 6.30
C LYS A 71 -14.50 16.52 5.76
N ARG A 72 -13.93 17.44 4.96
CA ARG A 72 -14.67 18.55 4.35
C ARG A 72 -15.81 18.09 3.42
N LYS A 73 -15.63 16.96 2.75
CA LYS A 73 -16.65 16.38 1.86
C LYS A 73 -17.62 15.42 2.57
N ASN A 74 -17.47 15.20 3.89
CA ASN A 74 -18.22 14.22 4.66
C ASN A 74 -18.21 12.79 4.06
N THR A 75 -17.12 12.40 3.38
CA THR A 75 -16.97 11.07 2.73
C THR A 75 -16.17 10.06 3.54
N GLU A 76 -15.85 10.38 4.80
CA GLU A 76 -15.01 9.54 5.67
C GLU A 76 -15.61 8.15 5.93
N VAL A 77 -16.93 8.08 6.17
CA VAL A 77 -17.62 6.82 6.43
C VAL A 77 -17.60 5.92 5.18
N GLY A 78 -17.87 6.49 4.01
CA GLY A 78 -17.79 5.77 2.73
C GLY A 78 -16.38 5.23 2.47
N HIS A 79 -15.35 6.06 2.68
CA HIS A 79 -13.97 5.62 2.56
C HIS A 79 -13.63 4.47 3.52
N ARG A 80 -14.04 4.57 4.79
CA ARG A 80 -13.83 3.51 5.80
C ARG A 80 -14.47 2.19 5.39
N THR A 81 -15.70 2.24 4.86
CA THR A 81 -16.42 1.05 4.38
C THR A 81 -15.70 0.42 3.19
N THR A 82 -15.27 1.22 2.21
CA THR A 82 -14.50 0.74 1.07
C THR A 82 -13.20 0.10 1.50
N CYS A 83 -12.41 0.75 2.36
CA CYS A 83 -11.15 0.20 2.88
C CYS A 83 -11.36 -1.14 3.58
N ARG A 84 -12.40 -1.26 4.42
CA ARG A 84 -12.75 -2.54 5.08
C ARG A 84 -13.10 -3.63 4.07
N ARG A 85 -13.87 -3.30 3.03
CA ARG A 85 -14.24 -4.25 1.97
C ARG A 85 -13.00 -4.73 1.21
N THR A 86 -12.15 -3.80 0.78
CA THR A 86 -10.91 -4.13 0.07
C THR A 86 -9.97 -4.98 0.93
N GLY A 87 -9.82 -4.64 2.22
CA GLY A 87 -9.01 -5.43 3.16
C GLY A 87 -9.51 -6.87 3.30
N ARG A 88 -10.83 -7.08 3.44
CA ARG A 88 -11.41 -8.44 3.46
C ARG A 88 -11.17 -9.22 2.17
N MET A 89 -11.26 -8.56 1.01
CA MET A 89 -10.97 -9.21 -0.27
C MET A 89 -9.49 -9.58 -0.38
N GLY A 90 -8.58 -8.69 0.05
CA GLY A 90 -7.14 -8.96 0.11
C GLY A 90 -6.83 -10.16 1.00
N ALA A 91 -7.32 -10.18 2.24
CA ALA A 91 -7.13 -11.28 3.16
C ALA A 91 -7.67 -12.62 2.62
N LYS A 92 -8.81 -12.59 1.91
CA LYS A 92 -9.36 -13.79 1.25
C LYS A 92 -8.44 -14.30 0.13
N LEU A 93 -7.87 -13.39 -0.66
CA LEU A 93 -6.93 -13.77 -1.72
C LEU A 93 -5.64 -14.33 -1.14
N GLU A 94 -5.08 -13.67 -0.13
CA GLU A 94 -3.88 -14.12 0.58
C GLU A 94 -4.08 -15.51 1.19
N HIS A 95 -5.21 -15.75 1.86
CA HIS A 95 -5.54 -17.08 2.38
C HIS A 95 -5.60 -18.15 1.28
N ARG A 96 -6.15 -17.82 0.11
CA ARG A 96 -6.21 -18.75 -1.03
C ARG A 96 -4.82 -19.04 -1.61
N ILE A 97 -3.98 -18.02 -1.72
CA ILE A 97 -2.59 -18.17 -2.17
C ILE A 97 -1.84 -19.08 -1.19
N ASN A 98 -1.91 -18.78 0.11
CA ASN A 98 -1.27 -19.59 1.14
C ASN A 98 -1.77 -21.05 1.16
N ALA A 99 -3.06 -21.28 0.90
CA ALA A 99 -3.61 -22.63 0.79
C ALA A 99 -3.06 -23.36 -0.45
N LEU A 100 -2.97 -22.68 -1.60
CA LEU A 100 -2.41 -23.24 -2.84
C LEU A 100 -0.92 -23.57 -2.70
N GLU A 101 -0.15 -22.72 -2.04
CA GLU A 101 1.28 -22.96 -1.76
C GLU A 101 1.50 -24.19 -0.88
N LYS A 102 0.61 -24.42 0.09
CA LYS A 102 0.66 -25.58 0.99
C LYS A 102 0.08 -26.85 0.38
N THR A 103 -0.62 -26.74 -0.74
CA THR A 103 -1.18 -27.91 -1.42
C THR A 103 -0.09 -28.58 -2.24
N THR A 104 0.42 -29.72 -1.78
CA THR A 104 1.24 -30.61 -2.60
C THR A 104 0.35 -31.21 -3.68
N TRP A 105 0.48 -30.70 -4.91
CA TRP A 105 -0.18 -31.27 -6.07
C TRP A 105 0.39 -32.67 -6.33
N CYS A 106 -0.31 -33.72 -5.89
CA CYS A 106 -0.01 -35.07 -6.35
C CYS A 106 -0.24 -35.14 -7.87
N SER A 107 0.63 -35.83 -8.59
CA SER A 107 0.57 -36.02 -10.05
C SER A 107 -0.81 -36.55 -10.50
N GLU A 108 -1.43 -37.41 -9.70
CA GLU A 108 -2.76 -37.98 -9.95
C GLU A 108 -3.88 -36.93 -9.88
N THR A 109 -3.78 -35.94 -9.00
CA THR A 109 -4.76 -34.84 -8.90
C THR A 109 -4.63 -33.86 -10.06
N LYS A 110 -3.42 -33.70 -10.60
CA LYS A 110 -3.12 -32.86 -11.77
C LYS A 110 -3.70 -33.47 -13.05
N GLU A 111 -3.59 -34.78 -13.21
CA GLU A 111 -4.20 -35.56 -14.30
C GLU A 111 -5.74 -35.48 -14.28
N VAL A 112 -6.40 -35.55 -13.13
CA VAL A 112 -7.87 -35.44 -13.04
C VAL A 112 -8.38 -34.04 -13.42
N VAL A 113 -7.66 -32.98 -13.03
CA VAL A 113 -8.03 -31.60 -13.38
C VAL A 113 -7.79 -31.32 -14.87
N LEU A 114 -6.70 -31.84 -15.44
CA LEU A 114 -6.41 -31.74 -16.88
C LEU A 114 -7.33 -32.65 -17.72
N GLY A 115 -7.67 -33.83 -17.22
CA GLY A 115 -8.61 -34.77 -17.83
C GLY A 115 -10.03 -34.21 -17.89
N ARG A 116 -10.49 -33.54 -16.83
CA ARG A 116 -11.76 -32.79 -16.83
C ARG A 116 -11.76 -31.57 -17.76
N SER A 117 -10.61 -31.09 -18.22
CA SER A 117 -10.53 -30.00 -19.21
C SER A 117 -11.02 -30.44 -20.61
N SER A 118 -11.06 -31.75 -20.87
CA SER A 118 -11.58 -32.33 -22.12
C SER A 118 -13.12 -32.28 -22.25
N GLN A 119 -13.85 -31.95 -21.17
CA GLN A 119 -15.32 -31.82 -21.17
C GLN A 119 -15.81 -30.39 -21.48
N TRP A 120 -14.92 -29.41 -21.66
CA TRP A 120 -15.31 -28.02 -21.91
C TRP A 120 -15.41 -27.78 -23.42
N SER A 121 -16.56 -28.15 -23.98
CA SER A 121 -16.81 -28.15 -25.43
C SER A 121 -17.03 -26.77 -26.06
N THR A 122 -16.89 -25.67 -25.31
CA THR A 122 -17.08 -24.32 -25.88
C THR A 122 -15.76 -23.54 -26.03
N PRO A 123 -15.51 -22.91 -27.20
CA PRO A 123 -14.29 -22.12 -27.46
C PRO A 123 -14.03 -20.97 -26.49
N ALA A 124 -15.05 -20.52 -25.74
CA ALA A 124 -14.89 -19.50 -24.70
C ALA A 124 -14.19 -20.04 -23.45
N GLN A 125 -14.49 -21.28 -23.08
CA GLN A 125 -13.94 -21.94 -21.89
C GLN A 125 -12.48 -22.36 -22.11
N MET A 126 -12.15 -22.86 -23.31
CA MET A 126 -10.76 -23.14 -23.69
C MET A 126 -9.86 -21.88 -23.70
N ARG A 127 -10.38 -20.73 -24.15
CA ARG A 127 -9.63 -19.46 -24.13
C ARG A 127 -9.32 -18.98 -22.71
N ALA A 128 -10.24 -19.15 -21.77
CA ALA A 128 -10.02 -18.80 -20.37
C ALA A 128 -8.91 -19.68 -19.74
N VAL A 129 -8.91 -20.98 -20.02
CA VAL A 129 -7.88 -21.91 -19.52
C VAL A 129 -6.52 -21.62 -20.15
N MET A 130 -6.45 -21.36 -21.45
CA MET A 130 -5.18 -21.03 -22.11
C MET A 130 -4.56 -19.72 -21.60
N ASN A 131 -5.37 -18.72 -21.30
CA ASN A 131 -4.87 -17.48 -20.67
C ASN A 131 -4.30 -17.73 -19.27
N VAL A 132 -4.93 -18.59 -18.47
CA VAL A 132 -4.40 -18.97 -17.13
C VAL A 132 -3.07 -19.72 -17.24
N ILE A 133 -2.93 -20.61 -18.22
CA ILE A 133 -1.69 -21.37 -18.46
C ILE A 133 -0.54 -20.44 -18.94
N GLN A 134 -0.84 -19.48 -19.81
CA GLN A 134 0.16 -18.49 -20.27
C GLN A 134 0.63 -17.56 -19.13
N ILE A 135 -0.25 -17.20 -18.21
CA ILE A 135 0.11 -16.38 -17.03
C ILE A 135 1.02 -17.16 -16.09
N GLY A 136 0.76 -18.46 -15.88
CA GLY A 136 1.63 -19.33 -15.06
C GLY A 136 3.04 -19.46 -15.62
N ARG A 137 3.18 -19.66 -16.95
CA ARG A 137 4.51 -19.77 -17.59
C ARG A 137 5.34 -18.49 -17.53
N LYS A 138 4.70 -17.30 -17.57
CA LYS A 138 5.42 -16.02 -17.42
C LYS A 138 5.92 -15.79 -16.00
N GLN A 139 5.25 -16.30 -14.97
CA GLN A 139 5.74 -16.17 -13.58
C GLN A 139 6.89 -17.14 -13.29
N SER A 140 6.88 -18.35 -13.87
CA SER A 140 7.98 -19.31 -13.72
C SER A 140 9.29 -18.84 -14.38
N SER A 141 9.24 -18.03 -15.45
CA SER A 141 10.45 -17.47 -16.08
C SER A 141 10.99 -16.23 -15.38
N LEU A 142 10.22 -15.60 -14.49
CA LEU A 142 10.63 -14.41 -13.73
C LEU A 142 11.32 -14.75 -12.40
N HIS A 143 11.24 -16.01 -11.95
CA HIS A 143 11.91 -16.50 -10.73
C HIS A 143 13.09 -17.47 -11.02
N ALA A 144 13.52 -17.56 -12.27
CA ALA A 144 14.65 -18.39 -12.70
C ALA A 144 15.95 -17.59 -12.96
N LYS A 145 16.15 -16.46 -12.27
CA LYS A 145 17.42 -15.73 -12.22
C LYS A 145 17.70 -15.26 -10.80
#